data_AF-A0A963Q755-F1
#
_entry.id   AF-A0A963Q755-F1
#
_cell.length_a   1.000
_cell.length_b   1.000
_cell.length_c   1.000
_cell.angle_alpha   90.00
_cell.angle_beta   90.00
_cell.angle_gamma   90.00
#
_symmetry.space_group_name_H-M   'P 1'
#
loop_
_entity.id
_entity.type
_entity.pdbx_description
1 polymer ?
#
loop_
_entity_poly.entity_id
_entity_poly.type
_entity_poly.pdbx_seq_one_letter_code
_entity_poly.pdbx_strand_id
1 'polypeptide(L)'
;PMIDAKKVKVLGVTSKAALASLPGVLPLAASGVPNFEMQSWQGVFAPAGTPAAVVDRLAKEIAAIVALPDVQGRLRNFGVEPDGRTADAFAAFQRAEITKWSKVIQQAGIQAE
;
A
#
# COMPACT_ATOMS: atom_id res chain seq x y z
N PRO A 1 4.59 1.63 18.01
CA PRO A 1 5.51 1.41 19.16
C PRO A 1 6.49 2.56 19.44
N MET A 2 7.35 2.99 18.50
CA MET A 2 8.29 4.08 18.76
C MET A 2 7.64 5.48 18.73
N ILE A 3 6.65 5.66 17.84
CA ILE A 3 5.88 6.91 17.70
C ILE A 3 5.07 7.17 18.97
N ASP A 4 4.30 6.18 19.43
CA ASP A 4 3.46 6.29 20.65
C ASP A 4 4.31 6.53 21.90
N ALA A 5 5.47 5.88 21.97
CA ALA A 5 6.45 6.07 23.05
C ALA A 5 7.22 7.39 22.95
N LYS A 6 6.92 8.25 21.96
CA LYS A 6 7.58 9.55 21.70
C LYS A 6 9.10 9.45 21.56
N LYS A 7 9.61 8.30 21.12
CA LYS A 7 11.04 8.07 20.89
C LYS A 7 11.51 8.57 19.52
N VAL A 8 10.57 8.89 18.65
CA VAL A 8 10.82 9.43 17.31
C VAL A 8 9.90 10.62 17.06
N LYS A 9 10.36 11.56 16.24
CA LYS A 9 9.55 12.67 15.74
C LYS A 9 9.05 12.31 14.33
N VAL A 10 7.74 12.31 14.15
CA VAL A 10 7.14 12.10 12.83
C VAL A 10 7.24 13.41 12.03
N LEU A 11 7.81 13.34 10.83
CA LEU A 11 8.00 14.51 9.97
C LEU A 11 6.95 14.63 8.86
N GLY A 12 6.37 13.51 8.44
CA GLY A 12 5.37 13.43 7.39
C GLY A 12 5.10 11.98 7.01
N VAL A 13 4.03 11.76 6.24
CA VAL A 13 3.76 10.46 5.60
C VAL A 13 4.14 10.49 4.13
N THR A 14 4.59 9.36 3.61
CA THR A 14 4.98 9.20 2.19
C THR A 14 3.80 8.83 1.29
N SER A 15 2.64 8.53 1.88
CA SER A 15 1.38 8.27 1.18
C SER A 15 0.81 9.55 0.57
N LYS A 16 0.00 9.39 -0.48
CA LYS A 16 -0.70 10.53 -1.13
C LYS A 16 -1.66 11.26 -0.19
N ALA A 17 -2.31 10.52 0.69
CA ALA A 17 -3.27 11.03 1.67
C ALA A 17 -2.74 10.86 3.10
N ALA A 18 -3.28 11.65 4.03
CA ALA A 18 -3.04 11.47 5.46
C ALA A 18 -3.55 10.10 5.93
N LEU A 19 -2.87 9.54 6.93
CA LEU A 19 -3.23 8.23 7.50
C LEU A 19 -4.11 8.42 8.72
N ALA A 20 -5.18 7.64 8.83
CA ALA A 20 -6.05 7.65 10.01
C ALA A 20 -5.29 7.23 11.29
N SER A 21 -4.27 6.40 11.14
CA SER A 21 -3.37 5.96 12.22
C SER A 21 -2.42 7.05 12.73
N LEU A 22 -2.24 8.15 11.98
CA LEU A 22 -1.35 9.27 12.32
C LEU A 22 -2.05 10.63 12.16
N PRO A 23 -3.07 10.92 12.99
CA PRO A 23 -3.83 12.16 12.87
C PRO A 23 -2.94 13.39 13.03
N GLY A 24 -3.10 14.36 12.13
CA GLY A 24 -2.32 15.61 12.11
C GLY A 24 -0.99 15.54 11.38
N VAL A 25 -0.56 14.36 10.92
CA VAL A 25 0.64 14.21 10.09
C VAL A 25 0.28 14.39 8.62
N LEU A 26 0.95 15.33 7.96
CA LEU A 26 0.69 15.65 6.55
C LEU A 26 1.50 14.77 5.59
N PRO A 27 0.99 14.51 4.38
CA PRO A 27 1.79 14.00 3.27
C PRO A 27 3.00 14.88 2.98
N LEU A 28 4.13 14.27 2.60
CA LEU A 28 5.31 15.02 2.15
C LEU A 28 5.00 15.89 0.92
N ALA A 29 4.11 15.43 0.04
CA ALA A 29 3.58 16.20 -1.09
C ALA A 29 2.95 17.53 -0.67
N ALA A 30 2.25 17.56 0.47
CA ALA A 30 1.66 18.77 1.04
C ALA A 30 2.64 19.56 1.92
N SER A 31 3.82 19.01 2.21
CA SER A 31 4.80 19.54 3.15
C SER A 31 6.08 20.05 2.46
N GLY A 32 6.00 20.38 1.16
CA GLY A 32 7.11 20.99 0.42
C GLY A 32 7.90 20.03 -0.49
N VAL A 33 7.44 18.78 -0.68
CA VAL A 33 8.04 17.85 -1.65
C VAL A 33 7.00 17.46 -2.72
N PRO A 34 6.68 18.34 -3.67
CA PRO A 34 5.60 18.12 -4.62
C PRO A 34 5.74 16.80 -5.39
N ASN A 35 4.61 16.16 -5.68
CA ASN A 35 4.53 14.88 -6.41
C ASN A 35 5.22 13.69 -5.72
N PHE A 36 5.67 13.83 -4.46
CA PHE A 36 6.24 12.72 -3.71
C PHE A 36 5.14 11.76 -3.25
N GLU A 37 5.23 10.51 -3.69
CA GLU A 37 4.38 9.43 -3.24
C GLU A 37 5.15 8.11 -3.26
N MET A 38 5.27 7.47 -2.11
CA MET A 38 5.92 6.17 -1.95
C MET A 38 5.17 5.37 -0.90
N GLN A 39 4.60 4.23 -1.28
CA GLN A 39 3.93 3.32 -0.37
C GLN A 39 4.42 1.90 -0.62
N SER A 40 4.72 1.19 0.46
CA SER A 40 4.85 -0.26 0.40
C SER A 40 3.45 -0.88 0.40
N TRP A 41 3.27 -1.96 -0.33
CA TRP A 41 2.00 -2.67 -0.45
C TRP A 41 2.23 -4.17 -0.41
N GLN A 42 1.20 -4.88 0.01
CA GLN A 42 1.14 -6.33 0.02
C GLN A 42 0.00 -6.78 -0.91
N GLY A 43 0.16 -7.96 -1.50
CA GLY A 43 -0.84 -8.55 -2.37
C GLY A 43 -0.82 -10.06 -2.32
N VAL A 44 -1.95 -10.67 -2.69
CA VAL A 44 -2.10 -12.11 -2.80
C VAL A 44 -2.11 -12.50 -4.26
N PHE A 45 -1.31 -13.50 -4.62
CA PHE A 45 -1.16 -13.97 -5.99
C PHE A 45 -1.48 -15.46 -6.07
N ALA A 46 -2.05 -15.86 -7.21
CA ALA A 46 -2.26 -17.25 -7.56
C ALA A 46 -1.38 -17.63 -8.77
N PRO A 47 -1.10 -18.93 -9.00
CA PRO A 47 -0.33 -19.37 -10.16
C PRO A 47 -0.94 -18.90 -11.49
N ALA A 48 -0.08 -18.67 -12.48
CA ALA A 48 -0.53 -18.36 -13.84
C ALA A 48 -1.42 -19.50 -14.38
N GLY A 49 -2.52 -19.14 -15.04
CA GLY A 49 -3.51 -20.10 -15.54
C GLY A 49 -4.54 -20.58 -14.52
N THR A 50 -4.51 -20.07 -13.27
CA THR A 50 -5.60 -20.31 -12.31
C THR A 50 -6.95 -19.89 -12.93
N PRO A 51 -8.00 -20.72 -12.91
CA PRO A 51 -9.29 -20.40 -13.51
C PRO A 51 -9.88 -19.10 -12.95
N ALA A 52 -10.46 -18.26 -13.82
CA ALA A 52 -11.02 -16.96 -13.46
C ALA A 52 -12.01 -17.05 -12.30
N ALA A 53 -12.92 -18.03 -12.33
CA ALA A 53 -13.90 -18.23 -11.26
C ALA A 53 -13.27 -18.48 -9.87
N VAL A 54 -12.07 -19.08 -9.80
CA VAL A 54 -11.33 -19.28 -8.55
C VAL A 54 -10.72 -17.95 -8.09
N VAL A 55 -10.11 -17.20 -9.01
CA VAL A 55 -9.53 -15.88 -8.72
C VAL A 55 -10.60 -14.91 -8.23
N ASP A 56 -11.76 -14.88 -8.90
CA ASP A 56 -12.89 -14.01 -8.55
C ASP A 56 -13.43 -14.33 -7.17
N ARG A 57 -13.57 -15.63 -6.85
CA ARG A 57 -13.99 -16.06 -5.52
C ARG A 57 -12.98 -15.63 -4.46
N LEU A 58 -11.69 -15.89 -4.67
CA LEU A 58 -10.65 -15.50 -3.72
C LEU A 58 -10.63 -13.98 -3.49
N ALA A 59 -10.67 -13.18 -4.56
CA ALA A 59 -10.69 -11.74 -4.48
C ALA A 59 -11.91 -11.22 -3.70
N LYS A 60 -13.10 -11.80 -3.96
CA LYS A 60 -14.33 -11.45 -3.24
C LYS A 60 -14.23 -11.77 -1.74
N GLU A 61 -13.79 -12.97 -1.38
CA GLU A 61 -13.69 -13.37 0.03
C GLU A 61 -12.61 -12.57 0.77
N ILE A 62 -11.46 -12.31 0.13
CA ILE A 62 -10.40 -11.46 0.69
C ILE A 62 -10.93 -10.05 0.95
N ALA A 63 -11.63 -9.45 -0.02
CA ALA A 63 -12.22 -8.12 0.14
C ALA A 63 -13.23 -8.10 1.31
N ALA A 64 -14.05 -9.14 1.44
CA ALA A 64 -14.99 -9.26 2.56
C ALA A 64 -14.27 -9.37 3.92
N ILE A 65 -13.19 -10.15 4.00
CA ILE A 65 -12.38 -10.29 5.21
C ILE A 65 -11.69 -8.97 5.57
N VAL A 66 -11.10 -8.28 4.59
CA VAL A 66 -10.46 -6.97 4.79
C VAL A 66 -11.46 -5.91 5.25
N ALA A 67 -12.74 -6.04 4.89
CA ALA A 67 -13.80 -5.15 5.36
C ALA A 67 -14.21 -5.38 6.82
N LEU A 68 -13.82 -6.50 7.45
CA LEU A 68 -14.15 -6.79 8.83
C LEU A 68 -13.45 -5.79 9.78
N PRO A 69 -14.17 -5.18 10.75
CA PRO A 69 -13.59 -4.15 11.62
C PRO A 69 -12.36 -4.59 12.41
N ASP A 70 -12.35 -5.84 12.89
CA ASP A 70 -11.23 -6.41 13.65
C ASP A 70 -10.00 -6.63 12.76
N VAL A 71 -10.20 -7.07 11.51
CA VAL A 71 -9.14 -7.20 10.50
C VAL A 71 -8.57 -5.84 10.14
N GLN A 72 -9.42 -4.84 9.90
CA GLN A 72 -8.95 -3.48 9.64
C GLN A 72 -8.13 -2.91 10.80
N GLY A 73 -8.59 -3.13 12.03
CA GLY A 73 -7.85 -2.73 13.23
C GLY A 73 -6.47 -3.38 13.30
N ARG A 74 -6.39 -4.69 13.03
CA ARG A 74 -5.12 -5.42 13.01
C ARG A 74 -4.17 -4.93 11.90
N LEU A 75 -4.68 -4.71 10.69
CA LEU A 75 -3.87 -4.19 9.58
C LEU A 75 -3.29 -2.81 9.92
N ARG A 76 -4.11 -1.90 10.45
CA ARG A 76 -3.65 -0.57 10.88
C ARG A 76 -2.65 -0.63 12.02
N ASN A 77 -2.79 -1.57 12.95
CA ASN A 77 -1.79 -1.81 14.00
C ASN A 77 -0.43 -2.26 13.45
N PHE A 78 -0.42 -2.93 12.29
CA PHE A 78 0.80 -3.24 11.54
C PHE A 78 1.27 -2.11 10.62
N GLY A 79 0.58 -0.97 10.59
CA GLY A 79 0.89 0.15 9.69
C GLY A 79 0.45 -0.09 8.24
N VAL A 80 -0.45 -1.05 8.00
CA VAL A 80 -1.01 -1.35 6.69
C VAL A 80 -2.40 -0.73 6.60
N GLU A 81 -2.63 0.09 5.57
CA GLU A 81 -3.99 0.57 5.29
C GLU A 81 -4.80 -0.54 4.59
N PRO A 82 -6.01 -0.86 5.10
CA PRO A 82 -6.85 -1.89 4.49
C PRO A 82 -7.21 -1.57 3.04
N ASP A 83 -7.05 -2.55 2.17
CA ASP A 83 -7.39 -2.44 0.75
C ASP A 83 -8.05 -3.73 0.26
N GLY A 84 -9.33 -3.64 -0.09
CA GLY A 84 -10.14 -4.74 -0.61
C GLY A 84 -10.50 -4.58 -2.08
N ARG A 85 -9.65 -3.92 -2.88
CA ARG A 85 -9.91 -3.72 -4.32
C ARG A 85 -10.09 -5.06 -5.06
N THR A 86 -10.77 -4.99 -6.21
CA THR A 86 -11.00 -6.17 -7.07
C THR A 86 -9.70 -6.71 -7.68
N ALA A 87 -9.71 -7.96 -8.15
CA ALA A 87 -8.56 -8.56 -8.84
C ALA A 87 -8.08 -7.71 -10.03
N ASP A 88 -9.01 -7.22 -10.85
CA ASP A 88 -8.69 -6.37 -12.01
C ASP A 88 -8.07 -5.03 -11.61
N ALA A 89 -8.63 -4.38 -10.58
CA ALA A 89 -8.09 -3.13 -10.06
C ALA A 89 -6.69 -3.34 -9.45
N PHE A 90 -6.47 -4.47 -8.78
CA PHE A 90 -5.16 -4.85 -8.25
C PHE A 90 -4.15 -5.12 -9.37
N ALA A 91 -4.54 -5.85 -10.42
CA ALA A 91 -3.68 -6.10 -11.57
C ALA A 91 -3.29 -4.79 -12.31
N ALA A 92 -4.23 -3.86 -12.45
CA ALA A 92 -3.96 -2.54 -13.01
C ALA A 92 -2.96 -1.74 -12.16
N PHE A 93 -3.15 -1.73 -10.84
CA PHE A 93 -2.22 -1.11 -9.91
C PHE A 93 -0.83 -1.71 -9.96
N GLN A 94 -0.71 -3.04 -9.95
CA GLN A 94 0.59 -3.72 -10.04
C GLN A 94 1.37 -3.29 -11.29
N ARG A 95 0.70 -3.23 -12.46
CA ARG A 95 1.33 -2.77 -13.71
C ARG A 95 1.79 -1.32 -13.63
N ALA A 96 1.00 -0.46 -12.99
CA ALA A 96 1.37 0.94 -12.77
C ALA A 96 2.59 1.07 -11.84
N GLU A 97 2.63 0.30 -10.76
CA GLU A 97 3.75 0.27 -9.83
C GLU A 97 5.03 -0.25 -10.49
N ILE A 98 4.96 -1.33 -11.28
CA ILE A 98 6.11 -1.80 -12.08
C ILE A 98 6.63 -0.69 -12.97
N THR A 99 5.73 0.01 -13.67
CA THR A 99 6.12 1.12 -14.57
C THR A 99 6.77 2.27 -13.81
N LYS A 100 6.21 2.65 -12.66
CA LYS A 100 6.73 3.71 -11.79
C LYS A 100 8.13 3.35 -11.27
N TRP A 101 8.28 2.18 -10.68
CA TRP A 101 9.52 1.75 -10.05
C TRP A 101 10.63 1.47 -11.07
N SER A 102 10.32 0.94 -12.25
CA SER A 102 11.31 0.82 -13.34
C SER A 102 11.92 2.16 -13.72
N LYS A 103 11.12 3.23 -13.81
CA LYS A 103 11.62 4.58 -14.09
C LYS A 103 12.52 5.10 -12.97
N VAL A 104 12.10 4.91 -11.71
CA VAL A 104 12.88 5.33 -10.53
C VAL A 104 14.23 4.63 -10.49
N ILE A 105 14.25 3.30 -10.66
CA ILE A 105 15.48 2.48 -10.66
C ILE A 105 16.44 2.96 -11.75
N GLN A 106 15.96 3.17 -12.97
CA GLN A 106 16.78 3.65 -14.09
C GLN A 106 17.35 5.05 -13.84
N GLN A 107 16.54 5.98 -13.34
CA GLN A 107 16.97 7.34 -13.05
C GLN A 107 17.97 7.41 -11.88
N ALA A 108 17.81 6.55 -10.88
CA ALA A 108 18.68 6.48 -9.72
C ALA A 108 19.96 5.66 -9.95
N GLY A 109 20.10 5.00 -11.11
CA GLY A 109 21.25 4.14 -11.40
C GLY A 109 21.36 2.92 -10.48
N ILE A 110 20.23 2.42 -9.95
CA ILE A 110 20.20 1.29 -9.03
C ILE A 110 20.32 -0.02 -9.82
N GLN A 111 21.17 -0.93 -9.37
CA GLN A 111 21.31 -2.28 -9.92
C GLN A 111 21.03 -3.31 -8.82
N ALA A 112 20.48 -4.46 -9.22
CA ALA A 112 20.44 -5.63 -8.34
C ALA A 112 21.87 -6.16 -8.17
N GLU A 113 22.21 -6.60 -6.96
CA GLU A 113 23.47 -7.28 -6.66
C GLU A 113 23.55 -8.65 -7.35
#